data_AF-A0A9P7F4W7-F1
#
_entry.id   AF-A0A9P7F4W7-F1
#
_cell.length_a   1.000
_cell.length_b   1.000
_cell.length_c   1.000
_cell.angle_alpha   90.00
_cell.angle_beta   90.00
_cell.angle_gamma   90.00
#
_symmetry.space_group_name_H-M   'P 1'
#
loop_
_entity.id
_entity.type
_entity.pdbx_description
1 polymer ?
#
loop_
_entity_poly.entity_id
_entity_poly.type
_entity_poly.pdbx_seq_one_letter_code
_entity_poly.pdbx_strand_id
1 'polypeptide(L)'
;MDPSQIREKIGRFRILVIGRANAGKTTILQRVCNTRENPEIYNSAGNKVGITMLIDDTVLKASRERGLHNIENEMVFQSNPGFIFHDSRGFEAGGESEFNIVKTFIADRSKEARLTNQLHAIW
;
A
#
# COMPACT_ATOMS: atom_id res chain seq x y z
N MET A 1 -21.00 17.14 -8.82
CA MET A 1 -20.27 17.20 -7.54
C MET A 1 -18.95 17.91 -7.83
N ASP A 2 -18.62 18.96 -7.09
CA ASP A 2 -17.37 19.72 -7.30
C ASP A 2 -16.15 18.83 -6.92
N PRO A 3 -15.08 18.77 -7.74
CA PRO A 3 -13.83 18.09 -7.37
C PRO A 3 -13.33 18.40 -5.96
N SER A 4 -13.53 19.62 -5.45
CA SER A 4 -13.14 20.00 -4.09
C SER A 4 -13.91 19.20 -3.02
N GLN A 5 -15.23 19.10 -3.17
CA GLN A 5 -16.13 18.35 -2.28
C GLN A 5 -15.84 16.85 -2.31
N ILE A 6 -15.45 16.31 -3.47
CA ILE A 6 -15.05 14.90 -3.59
C ILE A 6 -13.77 14.65 -2.80
N ARG A 7 -12.76 15.52 -2.94
CA ARG A 7 -11.49 15.41 -2.20
C ARG A 7 -11.70 15.49 -0.69
N GLU A 8 -12.57 16.38 -0.23
CA GLU A 8 -12.94 16.50 1.19
C GLU A 8 -13.61 15.23 1.72
N LYS A 9 -14.55 14.64 0.96
CA LYS A 9 -15.24 13.41 1.35
C LYS A 9 -14.32 12.17 1.35
N ILE A 10 -13.37 12.11 0.43
CA ILE A 10 -12.39 11.01 0.33
C ILE A 10 -11.31 11.15 1.41
N GLY A 11 -10.87 12.37 1.71
CA GLY A 11 -9.75 12.65 2.61
C GLY A 11 -8.41 12.22 1.99
N ARG A 12 -8.16 10.91 1.93
CA ARG A 12 -6.94 10.32 1.36
C ARG A 12 -7.28 9.30 0.28
N PHE A 13 -6.63 9.40 -0.87
CA PHE A 13 -6.87 8.54 -2.01
C PHE A 13 -6.11 7.22 -1.85
N ARG A 14 -6.85 6.13 -1.68
CA ARG A 14 -6.33 4.77 -1.44
C ARG A 14 -6.14 4.00 -2.73
N ILE A 15 -4.93 3.50 -2.95
CA ILE A 15 -4.53 2.76 -4.14
C ILE A 15 -4.02 1.38 -3.72
N LEU A 16 -4.54 0.33 -4.33
CA LEU A 16 -3.98 -1.01 -4.22
C LEU A 16 -3.04 -1.25 -5.41
N VAL A 17 -1.81 -1.68 -5.15
CA VAL A 17 -0.86 -2.10 -6.19
C VAL A 17 -0.75 -3.62 -6.19
N ILE A 18 -1.08 -4.24 -7.33
CA ILE A 18 -1.09 -5.69 -7.53
C ILE A 18 -0.16 -6.11 -8.67
N GLY A 19 0.21 -7.38 -8.69
CA GLY A 19 1.01 -7.94 -9.78
C GLY A 19 1.93 -9.06 -9.33
N ARG A 20 2.60 -9.66 -10.30
CA ARG A 20 3.50 -10.82 -10.09
C ARG A 20 4.60 -10.52 -9.08
N ALA A 21 5.12 -11.58 -8.47
CA ALA A 21 6.35 -11.50 -7.68
C ALA A 21 7.48 -10.90 -8.52
N ASN A 22 8.27 -10.02 -7.91
CA ASN A 22 9.41 -9.32 -8.52
C ASN A 22 9.09 -8.45 -9.75
N ALA A 23 7.81 -8.11 -9.99
CA ALA A 23 7.43 -7.21 -11.08
C ALA A 23 7.84 -5.73 -10.86
N GLY A 24 8.40 -5.40 -9.69
CA GLY A 24 8.86 -4.04 -9.37
C GLY A 24 7.81 -3.12 -8.73
N LYS A 25 6.73 -3.67 -8.15
CA LYS A 25 5.63 -2.91 -7.51
C LYS A 25 6.10 -1.88 -6.48
N THR A 26 6.89 -2.31 -5.49
CA THR A 26 7.41 -1.40 -4.45
C THR A 26 8.38 -0.37 -5.06
N THR A 27 9.16 -0.75 -6.07
CA THR A 27 10.07 0.17 -6.78
C THR A 27 9.30 1.23 -7.58
N ILE A 28 8.20 0.88 -8.25
CA ILE A 28 7.38 1.87 -8.95
C ILE A 28 6.68 2.80 -7.96
N LEU A 29 6.20 2.30 -6.81
CA LEU A 29 5.63 3.12 -5.74
C LEU A 29 6.59 4.22 -5.25
N GLN A 30 7.84 3.86 -4.98
CA GLN A 30 8.89 4.82 -4.59
C GLN A 30 9.12 5.88 -5.68
N ARG A 31 9.15 5.48 -6.95
CA ARG A 31 9.38 6.41 -8.07
C ARG A 31 8.20 7.31 -8.39
N VAL A 32 6.97 6.80 -8.32
CA VAL A 32 5.74 7.57 -8.60
C VAL A 32 5.60 8.75 -7.63
N CYS A 33 6.02 8.57 -6.38
CA CYS A 33 5.98 9.65 -5.40
C CYS A 33 7.11 10.70 -5.60
N ASN A 34 7.93 10.57 -6.66
CA ASN A 34 9.06 11.45 -7.00
C ASN A 34 9.96 11.80 -5.79
N THR A 35 10.14 10.84 -4.90
CA THR A 35 10.81 11.02 -3.62
C THR A 35 11.81 9.90 -3.40
N ARG A 36 12.87 10.21 -2.66
CA ARG A 36 13.82 9.21 -2.14
C ARG A 36 13.47 8.81 -0.71
N GLU A 37 12.37 9.34 -0.16
CA GLU A 37 11.91 8.99 1.17
C GLU A 37 11.36 7.55 1.19
N ASN A 38 11.59 6.88 2.31
CA ASN A 38 10.88 5.64 2.59
C ASN A 38 9.47 5.98 3.10
N PRO A 39 8.43 5.24 2.69
CA PRO A 39 7.10 5.47 3.20
C PRO A 39 7.05 5.14 4.69
N GLU A 40 6.23 5.87 5.42
CA GLU A 40 5.78 5.47 6.74
C GLU A 40 4.70 4.40 6.60
N ILE A 41 4.86 3.31 7.35
CA ILE A 41 3.95 2.17 7.31
C ILE A 41 3.10 2.18 8.58
N TYR A 42 1.79 2.07 8.43
CA TYR A 42 0.84 1.97 9.54
C TYR A 42 0.06 0.66 9.45
N ASN A 43 -0.18 0.02 10.59
CA ASN A 43 -1.07 -1.14 10.64
C ASN A 43 -2.55 -0.71 10.65
N SER A 44 -3.47 -1.67 10.62
CA SER A 44 -4.92 -1.42 10.68
C SER A 44 -5.40 -0.73 11.96
N ALA A 45 -4.60 -0.75 13.04
CA ALA A 45 -4.86 -0.01 14.26
C ALA A 45 -4.35 1.45 14.22
N GLY A 46 -3.74 1.87 13.11
CA GLY A 46 -3.15 3.20 12.94
C GLY A 46 -1.82 3.38 13.68
N ASN A 47 -1.20 2.31 14.18
CA ASN A 47 0.11 2.39 14.79
C ASN A 47 1.20 2.33 13.72
N LYS A 48 2.18 3.23 13.84
CA LYS A 48 3.35 3.22 12.96
C LYS A 48 4.13 1.92 13.19
N VAL A 49 4.28 1.13 12.14
CA VAL A 49 5.10 -0.07 12.12
C VAL A 49 6.52 0.40 11.79
N GLY A 50 7.38 0.46 12.82
CA GLY A 50 8.73 1.00 12.68
C GLY A 50 9.67 0.08 11.91
N ILE A 51 10.54 0.68 11.10
CA ILE A 51 11.80 0.09 10.58
C ILE A 51 12.89 0.19 11.68
N THR A 52 12.55 0.06 12.97
CA THR A 52 13.52 0.15 14.08
C THR A 52 14.26 -1.18 14.31
N MET A 53 14.56 -1.91 13.22
CA MET A 53 15.47 -3.07 13.21
C MET A 53 16.47 -3.03 12.05
N LEU A 54 16.55 -1.96 11.27
CA LEU A 54 17.53 -1.86 10.17
C LEU A 54 18.26 -0.52 10.23
N ILE A 55 19.10 -0.35 11.26
CA ILE A 55 20.28 0.49 11.13
C ILE A 55 21.26 -0.28 10.25
N ASP A 56 21.26 0.02 8.97
CA ASP A 56 22.46 0.21 8.13
C ASP A 56 22.02 0.32 6.68
N ASP A 57 22.74 1.15 5.91
CA ASP A 57 22.61 1.51 4.49
C ASP A 57 22.48 0.35 3.46
N THR A 58 22.20 -0.86 3.93
CA THR A 58 21.72 -2.03 3.19
C THR A 58 20.20 -2.03 2.95
N VAL A 59 19.43 -1.04 3.43
CA VAL A 59 17.94 -0.96 3.35
C VAL A 59 17.38 -1.08 1.93
N LEU A 60 18.16 -0.75 0.89
CA LEU A 60 17.78 -0.99 -0.52
C LEU A 60 17.85 -2.47 -0.97
N LYS A 61 18.39 -3.39 -0.17
CA LYS A 61 18.34 -4.85 -0.41
C LYS A 61 17.05 -5.51 0.09
N ALA A 62 16.21 -4.80 0.85
CA ALA A 62 14.96 -5.32 1.42
C ALA A 62 13.79 -5.36 0.42
N SER A 63 14.06 -5.57 -0.87
CA SER A 63 13.08 -6.20 -1.78
C SER A 63 12.73 -7.65 -1.39
N ARG A 64 13.13 -8.11 -0.19
CA ARG A 64 13.28 -9.53 0.17
C ARG A 64 12.81 -9.94 1.57
N GLU A 65 12.34 -9.06 2.44
CA GLU A 65 11.67 -9.54 3.66
C GLU A 65 10.19 -9.79 3.39
N ARG A 66 9.94 -11.00 2.88
CA ARG A 66 8.64 -11.62 2.56
C ARG A 66 7.60 -11.55 3.69
N GLY A 67 7.99 -11.14 4.91
CA GLY A 67 7.16 -11.11 6.11
C GLY A 67 6.40 -9.80 6.37
N LEU A 68 6.85 -8.66 5.82
CA LEU A 68 6.26 -7.33 6.14
C LEU A 68 5.18 -6.85 5.16
N HIS A 69 5.03 -7.53 4.01
CA HIS A 69 3.97 -7.24 3.04
C HIS A 69 2.63 -7.80 3.53
N ASN A 70 2.00 -7.06 4.43
CA ASN A 70 0.58 -7.19 4.76
C ASN A 70 -0.18 -6.15 3.92
N ILE A 71 -1.11 -6.63 3.08
CA ILE A 71 -1.95 -5.78 2.22
C ILE A 71 -2.80 -4.78 3.04
N GLU A 72 -3.06 -5.10 4.31
CA GLU A 72 -3.78 -4.22 5.25
C GLU A 72 -2.97 -3.02 5.72
N ASN A 73 -1.64 -3.09 5.63
CA ASN A 73 -0.80 -1.98 6.05
C ASN A 73 -0.97 -0.80 5.07
N GLU A 74 -1.00 0.40 5.63
CA GLU A 74 -1.04 1.65 4.89
C GLU A 74 0.37 2.18 4.70
N MET A 75 0.78 2.38 3.45
CA MET A 75 2.04 3.06 3.11
C MET A 75 1.75 4.53 2.77
N VAL A 76 2.44 5.42 3.46
CA VAL A 76 2.26 6.88 3.37
C VAL A 76 3.59 7.55 3.09
N PHE A 77 3.64 8.28 1.98
CA PHE A 77 4.78 9.12 1.64
C PHE A 77 4.54 10.52 2.21
N GLN A 78 5.44 11.03 3.05
CA GLN A 78 5.32 12.35 3.66
C GLN A 78 5.36 13.48 2.62
N SER A 79 6.03 13.26 1.49
CA SER A 79 5.98 14.10 0.30
C SER A 79 4.60 14.16 -0.36
N ASN A 80 3.76 13.14 -0.17
CA ASN A 80 2.46 12.98 -0.81
C ASN A 80 1.40 12.43 0.17
N PRO A 81 1.07 13.16 1.25
CA PRO A 81 0.24 12.65 2.34
C PRO A 81 -1.22 12.42 1.92
N GLY A 82 -1.65 13.00 0.80
CA GLY A 82 -2.99 12.78 0.22
C GLY A 82 -3.22 11.37 -0.32
N PHE A 83 -2.19 10.52 -0.39
CA PHE A 83 -2.30 9.15 -0.89
C PHE A 83 -2.01 8.12 0.19
N ILE A 84 -2.66 6.97 0.06
CA ILE A 84 -2.35 5.76 0.82
C ILE A 84 -2.16 4.63 -0.20
N PHE A 85 -1.05 3.92 -0.07
CA PHE A 85 -0.76 2.76 -0.91
C PHE A 85 -0.86 1.48 -0.10
N HIS A 86 -1.50 0.49 -0.69
CA HIS A 86 -1.51 -0.90 -0.23
C HIS A 86 -0.73 -1.73 -1.25
N ASP A 87 0.32 -2.42 -0.82
CA ASP A 87 1.18 -3.24 -1.69
C ASP A 87 0.83 -4.72 -1.50
N SER A 88 0.32 -5.37 -2.55
CA SER A 88 0.02 -6.80 -2.48
C SER A 88 1.30 -7.62 -2.52
N ARG A 89 1.26 -8.81 -1.91
CA ARG A 89 2.26 -9.84 -2.22
C ARG A 89 2.21 -10.19 -3.70
N GLY A 90 3.37 -10.62 -4.21
CA GLY A 90 3.50 -11.03 -5.59
C GLY A 90 2.77 -12.33 -5.88
N PHE A 91 2.02 -12.40 -6.96
CA PHE A 91 1.47 -13.67 -7.43
C PHE A 91 2.58 -14.56 -8.01
N GLU A 92 2.62 -15.81 -7.56
CA GLU A 92 3.51 -16.87 -8.07
C GLU A 92 2.69 -17.96 -8.77
N ALA A 93 3.30 -18.69 -9.71
CA ALA A 93 2.60 -19.76 -10.41
C ALA A 93 2.22 -20.88 -9.43
N GLY A 94 0.93 -21.19 -9.32
CA GLY A 94 0.39 -22.19 -8.40
C GLY A 94 0.05 -21.68 -6.99
N GLY A 95 0.28 -20.40 -6.68
CA GLY A 95 -0.08 -19.79 -5.40
C GLY A 95 -1.49 -19.20 -5.40
N GLU A 96 -2.48 -19.92 -4.86
CA GLU A 96 -3.87 -19.44 -4.75
C GLU A 96 -4.07 -18.50 -3.55
N SER A 97 -3.24 -18.63 -2.52
CA SER A 97 -3.33 -17.87 -1.26
C SER A 97 -3.29 -16.36 -1.48
N GLU A 98 -2.33 -15.87 -2.26
CA GLU A 98 -2.13 -14.46 -2.55
C GLU A 98 -3.31 -13.89 -3.33
N PHE A 99 -3.85 -14.67 -4.26
CA PHE A 99 -5.04 -14.30 -5.03
C PHE A 99 -6.28 -14.19 -4.15
N ASN A 100 -6.46 -15.13 -3.21
CA ASN A 100 -7.57 -15.08 -2.26
C ASN A 100 -7.42 -13.92 -1.27
N ILE A 101 -6.22 -13.62 -0.79
CA ILE A 101 -5.95 -12.44 0.06
C ILE A 101 -6.34 -11.15 -0.65
N VAL A 102 -5.94 -10.97 -1.91
CA VAL A 102 -6.27 -9.77 -2.69
C VAL A 102 -7.78 -9.66 -2.94
N LYS A 103 -8.45 -10.77 -3.29
CA LYS A 103 -9.91 -10.78 -3.48
C LYS A 103 -10.66 -10.40 -2.21
N THR A 104 -10.29 -10.99 -1.06
CA THR A 104 -10.90 -10.66 0.23
C THR A 104 -10.68 -9.20 0.58
N PHE A 105 -9.46 -8.70 0.43
CA PHE A 105 -9.13 -7.30 0.67
C PHE A 105 -9.98 -6.34 -0.17
N ILE A 106 -10.09 -6.58 -1.48
CA ILE A 106 -10.92 -5.75 -2.37
C ILE A 106 -12.39 -5.80 -1.94
N ALA A 107 -12.90 -6.99 -1.65
CA ALA A 107 -14.29 -7.16 -1.22
C ALA A 107 -14.57 -6.44 0.10
N ASP A 108 -13.68 -6.53 1.08
CA ASP A 108 -13.83 -5.87 2.38
C ASP A 108 -13.75 -4.35 2.24
N ARG A 109 -12.77 -3.83 1.49
CA ARG A 109 -12.66 -2.39 1.18
C ARG A 109 -13.87 -1.86 0.41
N SER A 110 -14.50 -2.67 -0.46
CA SER A 110 -15.70 -2.26 -1.21
C SER A 110 -16.95 -2.11 -0.33
N LYS A 111 -16.99 -2.78 0.83
CA LYS A 111 -18.11 -2.77 1.77
C LYS A 111 -18.00 -1.70 2.85
N GLU A 112 -16.86 -1.00 2.93
CA GLU A 112 -16.64 0.07 3.89
C GLU A 112 -17.67 1.19 3.73
N ALA A 113 -18.28 1.63 4.84
CA ALA A 113 -19.32 2.66 4.81
C ALA A 113 -18.76 4.06 4.48
N ARG A 114 -17.48 4.31 4.82
CA ARG A 114 -16.82 5.60 4.62
C ARG A 114 -15.92 5.53 3.39
N LEU A 115 -16.06 6.51 2.50
CA LEU A 115 -15.17 6.65 1.33
C LEU A 115 -13.69 6.71 1.72
N THR A 116 -13.39 7.30 2.88
CA THR A 116 -12.03 7.35 3.44
C THR A 116 -11.40 5.98 3.68
N ASN A 117 -12.19 4.91 3.74
CA ASN A 117 -11.72 3.55 3.95
C ASN A 117 -11.83 2.68 2.69
N GLN A 118 -12.51 3.15 1.63
CA GLN A 118 -12.67 2.40 0.38
C GLN A 118 -11.40 2.49 -0.49
N LEU A 119 -11.22 1.51 -1.38
CA LEU A 119 -10.23 1.61 -2.46
C LEU A 119 -10.75 2.55 -3.55
N HIS A 120 -9.86 3.39 -4.05
CA HIS A 120 -10.19 4.37 -5.09
C HIS A 120 -9.56 4.01 -6.45
N ALA A 121 -8.46 3.25 -6.43
CA ALA A 121 -7.86 2.68 -7.64
C ALA A 121 -7.17 1.35 -7.33
N ILE A 122 -7.07 0.52 -8.36
CA ILE A 122 -6.24 -0.69 -8.40
C ILE A 122 -5.29 -0.53 -9.57
N TRP A 123 -4.00 -0.69 -9.30
CA TRP A 123 -2.92 -0.62 -10.29
C TRP A 123 -2.25 -1.99 -10.43
#